data_AF-A0A7C2MWL3-F1
#
_entry.id   AF-A0A7C2MWL3-F1
#
_cell.length_a   1.000
_cell.length_b   1.000
_cell.length_c   1.000
_cell.angle_alpha   90.00
_cell.angle_beta   90.00
_cell.angle_gamma   90.00
#
_symmetry.space_group_name_H-M   'P 1'
#
loop_
_entity.id
_entity.type
_entity.pdbx_description
1 polymer ?
#
loop_
_entity_poly.entity_id
_entity_poly.type
_entity_poly.pdbx_seq_one_letter_code
_entity_poly.pdbx_strand_id
1 'polypeptide(L)'
;MNTLPENATHGLYSPTFERDNCGFGLIAQMDDQPSHWLVQTAIESLARMTHRGGISADGKSGDGCGLLLKKPDAFMRAEANRLSFSLNELYAVGIVFMSQDVAQAAQARAVLEREVHAQGLHFVGWRVLPTDPTQLGSQSLQKLPVIEHAFVNAPDGMDARAFDTKLYIARRLTEKQLEQDRVFYIPTLSSQVLSYKGLMMPADLPRFYLDLQDERLASSQCVFHQRFSTNTFPEWRLAQPFRYLAHNGEINTIHANRNWARARAYTLETPLIPNMEDVRPLV
;
A
#
# COMPACT_ATOMS: atom_id res chain seq x y z
N MET A 1 19.55 -10.18 6.25
CA MET A 1 20.17 -9.25 7.23
C MET A 1 20.11 -7.87 6.61
N ASN A 2 19.43 -6.91 7.26
CA ASN A 2 19.36 -5.53 6.76
C ASN A 2 20.73 -4.86 6.93
N THR A 3 21.50 -4.73 5.86
CA THR A 3 22.60 -3.78 5.81
C THR A 3 22.01 -2.44 5.37
N LEU A 4 21.84 -1.55 6.35
CA LEU A 4 21.62 -0.13 6.12
C LEU A 4 22.85 0.46 5.42
N PRO A 5 22.74 1.58 4.68
CA PRO A 5 23.90 2.26 4.09
C PRO A 5 24.99 2.49 5.17
N GLU A 6 26.25 2.26 4.81
CA GLU A 6 27.44 2.27 5.70
C GLU A 6 27.56 3.50 6.61
N ASN A 7 26.91 4.61 6.26
CA ASN A 7 26.99 5.86 7.01
C ASN A 7 25.93 6.03 8.12
N ALA A 8 24.97 5.10 8.28
CA ALA A 8 23.94 5.21 9.31
C ALA A 8 24.37 4.70 10.70
N THR A 9 25.54 4.03 10.80
CA THR A 9 26.04 3.41 12.04
C THR A 9 27.19 4.16 12.73
N HIS A 10 27.58 5.34 12.23
CA HIS A 10 28.68 6.15 12.79
C HIS A 10 28.20 7.33 13.66
N GLY A 11 27.20 7.12 14.52
CA GLY A 11 26.69 8.14 15.45
C GLY A 11 25.92 7.57 16.65
N LEU A 12 25.45 8.44 17.56
CA LEU A 12 24.64 8.07 18.73
C LEU A 12 23.19 7.63 18.37
N TYR A 13 22.80 7.75 17.10
CA TYR A 13 21.50 7.34 16.60
C TYR A 13 21.41 5.81 16.50
N SER A 14 20.34 5.24 17.06
CA SER A 14 19.94 3.86 16.80
C SER A 14 18.51 3.86 16.26
N PRO A 15 18.20 3.11 15.18
CA PRO A 15 16.82 2.88 14.72
C PRO A 15 15.90 2.31 15.81
N THR A 16 16.46 1.73 16.88
CA THR A 16 15.70 1.23 18.04
C THR A 16 15.16 2.34 18.96
N PHE A 17 15.50 3.60 18.72
CA PHE A 17 14.99 4.75 19.48
C PHE A 17 13.81 5.44 18.81
N GLU A 18 13.32 4.91 17.69
CA GLU A 18 12.19 5.49 16.95
C GLU A 18 10.87 5.38 17.73
N ARG A 19 10.15 6.48 17.89
CA ARG A 19 8.81 6.57 18.49
C ARG A 19 7.82 7.14 17.48
N ASP A 20 6.60 6.61 17.44
CA ASP A 20 5.57 7.07 16.51
C ASP A 20 4.30 7.55 17.27
N ASN A 21 3.93 8.82 17.12
CA ASN A 21 2.73 9.44 17.70
C ASN A 21 1.74 9.85 16.60
N CYS A 22 1.12 8.86 15.98
CA CYS A 22 0.22 9.05 14.84
C CYS A 22 -1.19 9.55 15.23
N GLY A 23 -2.08 9.58 14.25
CA GLY A 23 -3.49 9.31 14.52
C GLY A 23 -4.16 8.62 13.34
N PHE A 24 -5.24 7.91 13.61
CA PHE A 24 -6.03 7.20 12.61
C PHE A 24 -7.52 7.35 12.87
N GLY A 25 -8.34 6.97 11.89
CA GLY A 25 -9.77 6.81 12.05
C GLY A 25 -10.36 5.84 11.04
N LEU A 26 -11.63 5.50 11.24
CA LEU A 26 -12.43 4.64 10.37
C LEU A 26 -13.80 5.29 10.20
N ILE A 27 -14.28 5.37 8.97
CA ILE A 27 -15.67 5.74 8.65
C ILE A 27 -16.27 4.60 7.83
N ALA A 28 -17.50 4.20 8.16
CA ALA A 28 -18.22 3.16 7.45
C ALA A 28 -19.71 3.53 7.29
N GLN A 29 -20.27 3.25 6.13
CA GLN A 29 -21.71 3.21 5.90
C GLN A 29 -22.26 1.88 6.41
N MET A 30 -23.28 1.93 7.27
CA MET A 30 -23.86 0.72 7.87
C MET A 30 -24.66 -0.12 6.88
N ASP A 31 -25.17 0.50 5.80
CA ASP A 31 -25.90 -0.15 4.71
C ASP A 31 -24.97 -0.63 3.57
N ASP A 32 -23.65 -0.46 3.75
CA ASP A 32 -22.60 -0.78 2.80
C ASP A 32 -22.73 -0.09 1.42
N GLN A 33 -23.53 0.97 1.32
CA GLN A 33 -23.72 1.72 0.08
C GLN A 33 -22.54 2.67 -0.17
N PRO A 34 -21.77 2.52 -1.27
CA PRO A 34 -20.64 3.39 -1.53
C PRO A 34 -21.09 4.84 -1.77
N SER A 35 -20.39 5.79 -1.14
CA SER A 35 -20.64 7.22 -1.36
C SER A 35 -19.34 8.00 -1.41
N HIS A 36 -19.23 8.94 -2.35
CA HIS A 36 -18.09 9.84 -2.41
C HIS A 36 -18.05 10.80 -1.20
N TRP A 37 -19.21 11.09 -0.60
CA TRP A 37 -19.28 11.83 0.66
C TRP A 37 -18.46 11.17 1.77
N LEU A 38 -18.46 9.83 1.86
CA LEU A 38 -17.66 9.12 2.85
C LEU A 38 -16.16 9.34 2.60
N VAL A 39 -15.73 9.29 1.33
CA VAL A 39 -14.34 9.51 0.94
C VAL A 39 -13.91 10.94 1.27
N GLN A 40 -14.72 11.93 0.92
CA GLN A 40 -14.50 13.34 1.26
C GLN A 40 -14.41 13.54 2.78
N THR A 41 -15.35 12.98 3.54
CA THR A 41 -15.35 13.08 5.01
C THR A 41 -14.11 12.44 5.62
N ALA A 42 -13.62 11.33 5.07
CA ALA A 42 -12.37 10.70 5.51
C ALA A 42 -11.14 11.57 5.20
N ILE A 43 -11.08 12.18 4.02
CA ILE A 43 -10.02 13.12 3.62
C ILE A 43 -10.02 14.36 4.54
N GLU A 44 -11.20 14.94 4.79
CA GLU A 44 -11.35 16.08 5.70
C GLU A 44 -10.94 15.72 7.12
N SER A 45 -11.37 14.55 7.61
CA SER A 45 -10.99 14.04 8.92
C SER A 45 -9.48 13.88 9.03
N LEU A 46 -8.85 13.27 8.03
CA LEU A 46 -7.39 13.13 7.94
C LEU A 46 -6.69 14.50 7.97
N ALA A 47 -7.21 15.49 7.23
CA ALA A 47 -6.67 16.86 7.23
C ALA A 47 -6.70 17.52 8.61
N ARG A 48 -7.74 17.25 9.43
CA ARG A 48 -7.83 17.74 10.81
C ARG A 48 -6.82 17.11 11.76
N MET A 49 -6.15 16.02 11.36
CA MET A 49 -5.12 15.34 12.15
C MET A 49 -3.71 15.85 11.91
N THR A 50 -3.54 16.92 11.12
CA THR A 50 -2.23 17.51 10.80
C THR A 50 -1.40 17.87 12.04
N HIS A 51 -2.05 18.29 13.14
CA HIS A 51 -1.39 18.57 14.42
C HIS A 51 -0.78 17.33 15.11
N ARG A 52 -1.01 16.12 14.56
CA ARG A 52 -0.47 14.83 14.99
C ARG A 52 0.43 14.20 13.93
N GLY A 53 0.88 14.97 12.94
CA GLY A 53 1.81 14.54 11.91
C GLY A 53 3.14 15.25 12.03
N GLY A 54 4.23 14.59 11.60
CA GLY A 54 5.52 15.26 11.46
C GLY A 54 5.56 16.03 10.14
N ILE A 55 6.15 17.21 10.20
CA ILE A 55 6.36 18.11 9.06
C ILE A 55 7.86 18.30 8.89
N SER A 56 8.36 18.05 7.69
CA SER A 56 9.75 18.28 7.33
C SER A 56 10.07 19.77 7.23
N ALA A 57 11.36 20.11 7.23
CA ALA A 57 11.82 21.49 7.15
C ALA A 57 11.35 22.27 5.90
N ASP A 58 10.93 21.57 4.84
CA ASP A 58 10.39 22.19 3.62
C ASP A 58 8.90 22.60 3.72
N GLY A 59 8.24 22.32 4.86
CA GLY A 59 6.86 22.69 5.14
C GLY A 59 5.80 21.94 4.31
N LYS A 60 6.21 20.99 3.44
CA LYS A 60 5.33 20.24 2.54
C LYS A 60 5.49 18.72 2.66
N SER A 61 6.71 18.24 2.90
CA SER A 61 6.97 16.82 3.10
C SER A 61 6.49 16.42 4.50
N GLY A 62 5.62 15.42 4.57
CA GLY A 62 5.16 14.83 5.82
C GLY A 62 5.66 13.40 5.99
N ASP A 63 5.66 12.89 7.22
CA ASP A 63 6.16 11.54 7.56
C ASP A 63 5.33 10.37 6.98
N GLY A 64 4.16 10.70 6.44
CA GLY A 64 3.31 9.78 5.70
C GLY A 64 1.84 9.91 6.07
N CYS A 65 0.96 9.92 5.07
CA CYS A 65 -0.48 9.84 5.26
C CYS A 65 -1.11 8.92 4.20
N GLY A 66 -2.36 8.52 4.43
CA GLY A 66 -3.08 7.72 3.45
C GLY A 66 -4.48 7.30 3.86
N LEU A 67 -5.13 6.64 2.90
CA LEU A 67 -6.46 6.05 2.96
C LEU A 67 -6.35 4.57 2.58
N LEU A 68 -7.17 3.73 3.21
CA LEU A 68 -7.47 2.37 2.78
C LEU A 68 -8.98 2.30 2.59
N LEU A 69 -9.37 2.25 1.32
CA LEU A 69 -10.75 2.25 0.88
C LEU A 69 -11.20 0.80 0.69
N LYS A 70 -12.47 0.50 1.00
CA LYS A 70 -13.14 -0.58 0.28
C LYS A 70 -13.09 -0.23 -1.21
N LYS A 71 -12.75 -1.21 -2.05
CA LYS A 71 -12.48 -1.01 -3.49
C LYS A 71 -13.65 -0.25 -4.13
N PRO A 72 -13.42 0.95 -4.71
CA PRO A 72 -14.46 1.72 -5.38
C PRO A 72 -14.80 1.08 -6.74
N ASP A 73 -15.63 0.03 -6.72
CA ASP A 73 -15.86 -0.88 -7.85
C ASP A 73 -16.31 -0.15 -9.13
N ALA A 74 -17.33 0.70 -9.01
CA ALA A 74 -17.88 1.46 -10.13
C ALA A 74 -16.82 2.32 -10.82
N PHE A 75 -15.99 3.02 -10.05
CA PHE A 75 -14.89 3.82 -10.57
C PHE A 75 -13.84 2.94 -11.26
N MET A 76 -13.44 1.84 -10.63
CA MET A 76 -12.40 0.96 -11.18
C MET A 76 -12.85 0.28 -12.48
N ARG A 77 -14.13 -0.11 -12.59
CA ARG A 77 -14.70 -0.62 -13.84
C ARG A 77 -14.76 0.45 -14.92
N ALA A 78 -15.14 1.68 -14.58
CA ALA A 78 -15.15 2.80 -15.52
C ALA A 78 -13.74 3.10 -16.08
N GLU A 79 -12.72 3.10 -15.21
CA GLU A 79 -11.33 3.30 -15.64
C GLU A 79 -10.77 2.13 -16.44
N ALA A 80 -11.13 0.89 -16.10
CA ALA A 80 -10.78 -0.28 -16.90
C ALA A 80 -11.40 -0.21 -18.31
N ASN A 81 -12.68 0.14 -18.42
CA ASN A 81 -13.35 0.32 -19.71
C ASN A 81 -12.67 1.41 -20.55
N ARG A 82 -12.27 2.53 -19.94
CA ARG A 82 -11.53 3.61 -20.63
C ARG A 82 -10.20 3.12 -21.21
N LEU A 83 -9.58 2.11 -20.59
CA LEU A 83 -8.34 1.48 -21.03
C LEU A 83 -8.56 0.24 -21.89
N SER A 84 -9.80 -0.07 -22.27
CA SER A 84 -10.16 -1.30 -23.00
C SER A 84 -9.77 -2.59 -22.26
N PHE A 85 -9.76 -2.56 -20.93
CA PHE A 85 -9.52 -3.73 -20.08
C PHE A 85 -10.83 -4.49 -19.87
N SER A 86 -10.84 -5.77 -20.23
CA SER A 86 -11.97 -6.67 -19.96
C SER A 86 -11.89 -7.22 -18.53
N LEU A 87 -12.76 -6.76 -17.65
CA LEU A 87 -12.82 -7.24 -16.26
C LEU A 87 -13.88 -8.32 -16.08
N ASN A 88 -13.54 -9.34 -15.31
CA ASN A 88 -14.50 -10.35 -14.86
C ASN A 88 -15.37 -9.79 -13.70
N GLU A 89 -16.39 -10.56 -13.31
CA GLU A 89 -17.19 -10.24 -12.12
C GLU A 89 -16.29 -10.10 -10.88
N LEU A 90 -15.44 -11.11 -10.65
CA LEU A 90 -14.43 -11.09 -9.60
C LEU A 90 -13.08 -10.65 -10.16
N TYR A 91 -12.62 -9.49 -9.72
CA TYR A 91 -11.32 -8.92 -10.07
C TYR A 91 -10.72 -8.15 -8.90
N ALA A 92 -9.41 -7.94 -8.98
CA ALA A 92 -8.61 -7.21 -8.02
C ALA A 92 -7.92 -6.02 -8.68
N VAL A 93 -7.65 -5.02 -7.84
CA VAL A 93 -6.78 -3.91 -8.19
C VAL A 93 -5.68 -3.85 -7.14
N GLY A 94 -4.44 -3.85 -7.59
CA GLY A 94 -3.29 -3.53 -6.76
C GLY A 94 -2.82 -2.12 -7.00
N ILE A 95 -2.21 -1.50 -5.99
CA ILE A 95 -1.32 -0.34 -6.18
C ILE A 95 0.10 -0.89 -6.04
N VAL A 96 0.99 -0.48 -6.94
CA VAL A 96 2.39 -0.90 -6.96
C VAL A 96 3.27 0.35 -7.05
N PHE A 97 4.25 0.43 -6.16
CA PHE A 97 5.33 1.40 -6.18
C PHE A 97 6.55 0.76 -6.82
N MET A 98 7.14 1.45 -7.79
CA MET A 98 8.29 0.96 -8.56
C MET A 98 9.36 2.05 -8.68
N SER A 99 10.59 1.64 -9.00
CA SER A 99 11.69 2.55 -9.30
C SER A 99 11.34 3.52 -10.44
N GLN A 100 11.93 4.72 -10.42
CA GLN A 100 11.90 5.62 -11.58
C GLN A 100 12.83 5.16 -12.70
N ASP A 101 13.78 4.26 -12.41
CA ASP A 101 14.57 3.59 -13.43
C ASP A 101 13.66 2.68 -14.28
N VAL A 102 13.62 2.95 -15.58
CA VAL A 102 12.70 2.27 -16.52
C VAL A 102 12.96 0.77 -16.59
N ALA A 103 14.22 0.32 -16.51
CA ALA A 103 14.57 -1.09 -16.59
C ALA A 103 14.16 -1.83 -15.31
N GLN A 104 14.42 -1.25 -14.14
CA GLN A 104 13.98 -1.80 -12.86
C GLN A 104 12.45 -1.85 -12.76
N ALA A 105 11.76 -0.79 -13.20
CA ALA A 105 10.31 -0.77 -13.24
C ALA A 105 9.75 -1.83 -14.20
N ALA A 106 10.35 -2.02 -15.38
CA ALA A 106 9.93 -3.06 -16.32
C ALA A 106 10.15 -4.47 -15.74
N GLN A 107 11.28 -4.69 -15.06
CA GLN A 107 11.54 -5.95 -14.35
C GLN A 107 10.50 -6.19 -13.25
N ALA A 108 10.18 -5.18 -12.46
CA ALA A 108 9.17 -5.28 -11.39
C ALA A 108 7.79 -5.65 -11.92
N ARG A 109 7.36 -5.04 -13.03
CA ARG A 109 6.12 -5.40 -13.72
C ARG A 109 6.13 -6.86 -14.17
N ALA A 110 7.18 -7.27 -14.89
CA ALA A 110 7.31 -8.61 -15.43
C ALA A 110 7.31 -9.69 -14.33
N VAL A 111 7.97 -9.45 -13.19
CA VAL A 111 7.94 -10.37 -12.05
C VAL A 111 6.52 -10.48 -11.50
N LEU A 112 5.83 -9.35 -11.23
CA LEU A 112 4.46 -9.41 -10.70
C LEU A 112 3.51 -10.13 -11.65
N GLU A 113 3.56 -9.80 -12.94
CA GLU A 113 2.75 -10.46 -13.97
C GLU A 113 2.97 -11.97 -13.98
N ARG A 114 4.24 -12.40 -13.98
CA ARG A 114 4.59 -13.82 -13.96
C ARG A 114 4.09 -14.51 -12.70
N GLU A 115 4.26 -13.92 -11.52
CA GLU A 115 3.78 -14.52 -10.27
C GLU A 115 2.25 -14.59 -10.21
N VAL A 116 1.55 -13.57 -10.74
CA VAL A 116 0.08 -13.60 -10.90
C VAL A 116 -0.33 -14.76 -11.81
N HIS A 117 0.31 -14.92 -12.96
CA HIS A 117 0.05 -16.02 -13.89
C HIS A 117 0.39 -17.39 -13.29
N ALA A 118 1.47 -17.51 -12.52
CA ALA A 118 1.87 -18.75 -11.85
C ALA A 118 0.82 -19.21 -10.82
N GLN A 119 0.05 -18.29 -10.24
CA GLN A 119 -1.08 -18.63 -9.37
C GLN A 119 -2.35 -19.02 -10.15
N GLY A 120 -2.30 -19.07 -11.48
CA GLY A 120 -3.46 -19.35 -12.34
C GLY A 120 -4.47 -18.20 -12.38
N LEU A 121 -4.01 -16.96 -12.16
CA LEU A 121 -4.81 -15.75 -12.29
C LEU A 121 -4.52 -15.08 -13.63
N HIS A 122 -5.39 -14.17 -14.05
CA HIS A 122 -5.24 -13.45 -15.32
C HIS A 122 -4.83 -12.00 -15.07
N PHE A 123 -3.59 -11.64 -15.37
CA PHE A 123 -3.16 -10.25 -15.37
C PHE A 123 -3.79 -9.51 -16.55
N VAL A 124 -4.50 -8.41 -16.28
CA VAL A 124 -5.29 -7.69 -17.30
C VAL A 124 -4.49 -6.53 -17.88
N GLY A 125 -3.82 -5.75 -17.03
CA GLY A 125 -3.08 -4.58 -17.49
C GLY A 125 -2.68 -3.62 -16.38
N TRP A 126 -1.81 -2.69 -16.77
CA TRP A 126 -1.31 -1.60 -15.93
C TRP A 126 -2.04 -0.30 -16.24
N ARG A 127 -2.44 0.43 -15.21
CA ARG A 127 -2.92 1.82 -15.32
C ARG A 127 -1.97 2.73 -14.57
N VAL A 128 -1.30 3.62 -15.28
CA VAL A 128 -0.53 4.71 -14.66
C VAL A 128 -1.48 5.54 -13.80
N LEU A 129 -1.14 5.73 -12.53
CA LEU A 129 -2.00 6.45 -11.61
C LEU A 129 -1.84 7.96 -11.85
N PRO A 130 -2.94 8.71 -12.10
CA PRO A 130 -2.83 10.13 -12.37
C PRO A 130 -2.41 10.85 -11.08
N THR A 131 -1.21 11.42 -11.10
CA THR A 131 -0.62 12.12 -9.96
C THR A 131 -0.11 13.51 -10.32
N ASP A 132 -0.08 14.43 -9.36
CA ASP A 132 0.53 15.76 -9.50
C ASP A 132 1.74 15.92 -8.54
N PRO A 133 2.97 15.67 -9.02
CA PRO A 133 4.18 15.79 -8.22
C PRO A 133 4.46 17.22 -7.71
N THR A 134 3.81 18.26 -8.25
CA THR A 134 4.02 19.66 -7.80
C THR A 134 3.48 19.92 -6.39
N GLN A 135 2.62 19.02 -5.90
CA GLN A 135 2.08 19.05 -4.53
C GLN A 135 3.07 18.52 -3.50
N LEU A 136 4.17 17.87 -3.92
CA LEU A 136 5.15 17.28 -3.02
C LEU A 136 6.22 18.29 -2.59
N GLY A 137 6.70 18.12 -1.36
CA GLY A 137 7.95 18.75 -0.91
C GLY A 137 9.17 18.09 -1.56
N SER A 138 10.33 18.75 -1.45
CA SER A 138 11.55 18.32 -2.15
C SER A 138 12.04 16.94 -1.67
N GLN A 139 11.90 16.64 -0.37
CA GLN A 139 12.31 15.34 0.18
C GLN A 139 11.40 14.21 -0.32
N SER A 140 10.09 14.44 -0.34
CA SER A 140 9.12 13.47 -0.84
C SER A 140 9.27 13.23 -2.34
N LEU A 141 9.53 14.28 -3.11
CA LEU A 141 9.71 14.23 -4.55
C LEU A 141 10.96 13.41 -4.95
N GLN A 142 12.08 13.57 -4.23
CA GLN A 142 13.29 12.78 -4.46
C GLN A 142 13.08 11.28 -4.29
N LYS A 143 12.09 10.89 -3.48
CA LYS A 143 11.77 9.49 -3.16
C LYS A 143 10.50 9.00 -3.87
N LEU A 144 9.89 9.82 -4.73
CA LEU A 144 8.63 9.50 -5.42
C LEU A 144 8.79 8.24 -6.28
N PRO A 145 8.06 7.15 -6.00
CA PRO A 145 8.06 6.00 -6.89
C PRO A 145 7.20 6.27 -8.15
N VAL A 146 7.39 5.44 -9.17
CA VAL A 146 6.35 5.25 -10.20
C VAL A 146 5.19 4.50 -9.53
N ILE A 147 3.97 5.03 -9.67
CA ILE A 147 2.78 4.50 -9.02
C ILE A 147 1.78 4.05 -10.07
N GLU A 148 1.43 2.76 -10.05
CA GLU A 148 0.50 2.19 -11.02
C GLU A 148 -0.51 1.26 -10.36
N HIS A 149 -1.68 1.18 -10.97
CA HIS A 149 -2.61 0.09 -10.72
C HIS A 149 -2.25 -1.15 -11.53
N ALA A 150 -2.34 -2.30 -10.88
CA ALA A 150 -2.30 -3.62 -11.50
C ALA A 150 -3.71 -4.24 -11.46
N PHE A 151 -4.32 -4.48 -12.61
CA PHE A 151 -5.62 -5.15 -12.70
C PHE A 151 -5.44 -6.65 -12.90
N VAL A 152 -6.14 -7.45 -12.09
CA VAL A 152 -6.07 -8.92 -12.14
C VAL A 152 -7.48 -9.51 -12.08
N ASN A 153 -7.82 -10.39 -13.01
CA ASN A 153 -9.06 -11.13 -13.01
C ASN A 153 -8.91 -12.49 -12.29
N ALA A 154 -9.95 -12.88 -11.58
CA ALA A 154 -10.11 -14.25 -11.16
C ALA A 154 -10.66 -15.09 -12.34
N PRO A 155 -10.22 -16.35 -12.50
CA PRO A 155 -10.86 -17.30 -13.41
C PRO A 155 -12.32 -17.56 -13.03
N ASP A 156 -13.12 -17.98 -14.01
CA ASP A 156 -14.51 -18.36 -13.78
C ASP A 156 -14.63 -19.47 -12.73
N GLY A 157 -15.61 -19.34 -11.82
CA GLY A 157 -15.87 -20.31 -10.76
C GLY A 157 -14.92 -20.23 -9.55
N MET A 158 -13.94 -19.33 -9.55
CA MET A 158 -13.10 -19.08 -8.36
C MET A 158 -13.86 -18.21 -7.34
N ASP A 159 -13.86 -18.63 -6.07
CA ASP A 159 -14.43 -17.81 -4.99
C ASP A 159 -13.47 -16.69 -4.54
N ALA A 160 -14.02 -15.65 -3.91
CA ALA A 160 -13.27 -14.46 -3.48
C ALA A 160 -12.15 -14.78 -2.49
N ARG A 161 -12.33 -15.76 -1.59
CA ARG A 161 -11.31 -16.12 -0.59
C ARG A 161 -10.14 -16.84 -1.24
N ALA A 162 -10.41 -17.78 -2.15
CA ALA A 162 -9.38 -18.45 -2.93
C ALA A 162 -8.61 -17.43 -3.79
N PHE A 163 -9.32 -16.47 -4.39
CA PHE A 163 -8.71 -15.41 -5.19
C PHE A 163 -7.78 -14.52 -4.36
N ASP A 164 -8.24 -13.96 -3.23
CA ASP A 164 -7.39 -13.13 -2.36
C ASP A 164 -6.21 -13.92 -1.76
N THR A 165 -6.37 -15.22 -1.54
CA THR A 165 -5.27 -16.10 -1.10
C THR A 165 -4.20 -16.23 -2.18
N LYS A 166 -4.60 -16.45 -3.44
CA LYS A 166 -3.68 -16.51 -4.57
C LYS A 166 -2.99 -15.17 -4.84
N LEU A 167 -3.71 -14.06 -4.72
CA LEU A 167 -3.13 -12.71 -4.79
C LEU A 167 -2.11 -12.47 -3.67
N TYR A 168 -2.40 -12.95 -2.46
CA TYR A 168 -1.45 -12.90 -1.34
C TYR A 168 -0.16 -13.67 -1.67
N ILE A 169 -0.26 -14.90 -2.18
CA ILE A 169 0.91 -15.72 -2.55
C ILE A 169 1.70 -15.03 -3.67
N ALA A 170 1.05 -14.59 -4.75
CA ALA A 170 1.70 -13.88 -5.85
C ALA A 170 2.46 -12.64 -5.35
N ARG A 171 1.84 -11.85 -4.46
CA ARG A 171 2.51 -10.70 -3.83
C ARG A 171 3.75 -11.12 -3.04
N ARG A 172 3.66 -12.16 -2.21
CA ARG A 172 4.80 -12.62 -1.38
C ARG A 172 5.94 -13.13 -2.24
N LEU A 173 5.66 -13.91 -3.29
CA LEU A 173 6.67 -14.40 -4.22
C LEU A 173 7.35 -13.25 -4.98
N THR A 174 6.57 -12.25 -5.40
CA THR A 174 7.10 -11.04 -6.04
C THR A 174 8.01 -10.27 -5.09
N GLU A 175 7.56 -10.01 -3.85
CA GLU A 175 8.33 -9.32 -2.80
C GLU A 175 9.64 -10.05 -2.48
N LYS A 176 9.65 -11.38 -2.46
CA LYS A 176 10.86 -12.18 -2.22
C LYS A 176 11.88 -12.06 -3.35
N GLN A 177 11.42 -12.07 -4.60
CA GLN A 177 12.31 -11.96 -5.76
C GLN A 177 12.88 -10.56 -5.94
N LEU A 178 12.14 -9.54 -5.50
CA LEU A 178 12.54 -8.14 -5.57
C LEU A 178 13.03 -7.60 -4.21
N GLU A 179 13.46 -8.47 -3.28
CA GLU A 179 13.85 -8.07 -1.92
C GLU A 179 14.97 -7.00 -1.90
N GLN A 180 15.84 -7.00 -2.90
CA GLN A 180 16.93 -6.04 -3.03
C GLN A 180 16.49 -4.68 -3.59
N ASP A 181 15.32 -4.59 -4.24
CA ASP A 181 14.74 -3.33 -4.69
C ASP A 181 14.02 -2.67 -3.51
N ARG A 182 14.64 -1.61 -2.97
CA ARG A 182 14.12 -0.87 -1.81
C ARG A 182 12.93 0.03 -2.15
N VAL A 183 12.72 0.36 -3.43
CA VAL A 183 11.60 1.18 -3.89
C VAL A 183 10.39 0.31 -4.16
N PHE A 184 10.60 -0.91 -4.66
CA PHE A 184 9.52 -1.83 -4.96
C PHE A 184 8.68 -2.15 -3.72
N TYR A 185 7.38 -1.86 -3.83
CA TYR A 185 6.44 -2.15 -2.75
C TYR A 185 5.01 -2.25 -3.30
N ILE A 186 4.25 -3.20 -2.78
CA ILE A 186 2.82 -3.36 -3.12
C ILE A 186 1.99 -2.93 -1.90
N PRO A 187 1.54 -1.67 -1.82
CA PRO A 187 0.61 -1.22 -0.78
C PRO A 187 -0.59 -2.14 -0.61
N THR A 188 -1.24 -2.50 -1.72
CA THR A 188 -2.41 -3.37 -1.77
C THR A 188 -2.38 -4.18 -3.06
N LEU A 189 -2.86 -5.42 -2.99
CA LEU A 189 -3.24 -6.26 -4.13
C LEU A 189 -4.37 -7.15 -3.63
N SER A 190 -5.61 -6.73 -3.89
CA SER A 190 -6.81 -7.30 -3.27
C SER A 190 -8.04 -7.09 -4.12
N SER A 191 -9.00 -8.00 -4.00
CA SER A 191 -10.35 -7.86 -4.56
C SER A 191 -11.27 -6.97 -3.72
N GLN A 192 -10.85 -6.54 -2.51
CA GLN A 192 -11.73 -5.89 -1.55
C GLN A 192 -11.30 -4.47 -1.17
N VAL A 193 -10.00 -4.19 -1.12
CA VAL A 193 -9.48 -2.93 -0.60
C VAL A 193 -8.38 -2.34 -1.48
N LEU A 194 -8.21 -1.02 -1.42
CA LEU A 194 -7.21 -0.27 -2.18
C LEU A 194 -6.61 0.87 -1.34
N SER A 195 -5.29 1.02 -1.34
CA SER A 195 -4.59 1.98 -0.47
C SER A 195 -3.89 3.11 -1.23
N TYR A 196 -4.42 4.33 -1.09
CA TYR A 196 -3.78 5.56 -1.54
C TYR A 196 -2.96 6.14 -0.39
N LYS A 197 -1.63 6.17 -0.50
CA LYS A 197 -0.75 6.63 0.59
C LYS A 197 0.59 7.14 0.10
N GLY A 198 1.24 7.99 0.88
CA GLY A 198 2.61 8.38 0.60
C GLY A 198 3.12 9.48 1.53
N LEU A 199 4.23 10.11 1.12
CA LEU A 199 4.93 11.13 1.91
C LEU A 199 4.43 12.53 1.59
N MET A 200 3.27 12.92 2.09
CA MET A 200 2.76 14.28 1.94
C MET A 200 1.92 14.66 3.16
N MET A 201 1.57 15.94 3.26
CA MET A 201 0.58 16.38 4.24
C MET A 201 -0.81 15.85 3.87
N PRO A 202 -1.66 15.54 4.87
CA PRO A 202 -3.06 15.16 4.65
C PRO A 202 -3.82 15.99 3.62
N ALA A 203 -3.67 17.31 3.68
CA ALA A 203 -4.38 18.24 2.81
C ALA A 203 -3.94 18.14 1.33
N ASP A 204 -2.74 17.63 1.08
CA ASP A 204 -2.18 17.49 -0.26
C ASP A 204 -2.46 16.11 -0.86
N LEU A 205 -2.89 15.12 -0.06
CA LEU A 205 -3.23 13.78 -0.54
C LEU A 205 -4.23 13.78 -1.72
N PRO A 206 -5.40 14.47 -1.65
CA PRO A 206 -6.33 14.53 -2.78
C PRO A 206 -5.79 15.37 -3.95
N ARG A 207 -4.84 16.28 -3.71
CA ARG A 207 -4.21 17.08 -4.77
C ARG A 207 -3.14 16.27 -5.51
N PHE A 208 -2.42 15.42 -4.79
CA PHE A 208 -1.43 14.53 -5.36
C PHE A 208 -2.07 13.38 -6.12
N TYR A 209 -3.02 12.63 -5.53
CA TYR A 209 -3.75 11.56 -6.22
C TYR A 209 -5.03 12.09 -6.85
N LEU A 210 -5.00 12.35 -8.16
CA LEU A 210 -6.11 13.01 -8.86
C LEU A 210 -7.39 12.16 -8.89
N ASP A 211 -7.27 10.83 -8.79
CA ASP A 211 -8.41 9.92 -8.63
C ASP A 211 -9.31 10.30 -7.44
N LEU A 212 -8.73 10.80 -6.34
CA LEU A 212 -9.49 11.14 -5.12
C LEU A 212 -10.41 12.35 -5.29
N GLN A 213 -10.26 13.11 -6.37
CA GLN A 213 -11.14 14.24 -6.72
C GLN A 213 -12.31 13.82 -7.61
N ASP A 214 -12.33 12.58 -8.11
CA ASP A 214 -13.40 12.08 -8.95
C ASP A 214 -14.60 11.62 -8.11
N GLU A 215 -15.77 12.23 -8.33
CA GLU A 215 -17.01 11.89 -7.60
C GLU A 215 -17.47 10.45 -7.81
N ARG A 216 -17.02 9.78 -8.89
CA ARG A 216 -17.30 8.36 -9.12
C ARG A 216 -16.50 7.48 -8.15
N LEU A 217 -15.38 7.97 -7.59
CA LEU A 217 -14.60 7.27 -6.58
C LEU A 217 -15.36 7.30 -5.24
N ALA A 218 -16.25 6.34 -5.10
CA ALA A 218 -17.11 6.16 -3.93
C ALA A 218 -16.74 4.89 -3.16
N SER A 219 -16.75 4.95 -1.84
CA SER A 219 -16.50 3.81 -0.97
C SER A 219 -17.51 3.78 0.18
N SER A 220 -17.84 2.60 0.68
CA SER A 220 -18.67 2.43 1.88
C SER A 220 -17.83 2.34 3.15
N GLN A 221 -16.51 2.18 3.05
CA GLN A 221 -15.60 2.10 4.20
C GLN A 221 -14.26 2.76 3.88
N CYS A 222 -13.71 3.50 4.83
CA CYS A 222 -12.39 4.12 4.72
C CYS A 222 -11.68 4.13 6.06
N VAL A 223 -10.50 3.51 6.12
CA VAL A 223 -9.52 3.73 7.18
C VAL A 223 -8.57 4.82 6.72
N PHE A 224 -8.29 5.81 7.56
CA PHE A 224 -7.31 6.86 7.26
C PHE A 224 -6.28 6.96 8.37
N HIS A 225 -5.06 7.36 8.03
CA HIS A 225 -3.96 7.44 8.98
C HIS A 225 -3.00 8.58 8.64
N GLN A 226 -2.59 9.34 9.67
CA GLN A 226 -1.48 10.29 9.63
C GLN A 226 -0.35 9.77 10.51
N ARG A 227 0.84 9.64 9.95
CA ARG A 227 2.05 9.22 10.67
C ARG A 227 2.78 10.40 11.30
N PHE A 228 3.34 10.18 12.47
CA PHE A 228 4.39 11.00 13.06
C PHE A 228 5.54 10.07 13.36
N SER A 229 6.74 10.37 12.89
CA SER A 229 7.92 9.56 13.14
C SER A 229 9.06 10.39 13.69
N THR A 230 9.83 9.79 14.60
CA THR A 230 11.13 10.36 14.99
C THR A 230 12.27 9.92 14.06
N ASN A 231 11.99 9.22 12.96
CA ASN A 231 12.98 8.95 11.92
C ASN A 231 13.19 10.22 11.06
N THR A 232 14.43 10.46 10.62
CA THR A 232 14.79 11.58 9.76
C THR A 232 14.82 11.25 8.26
N PHE A 233 14.49 10.00 7.89
CA PHE A 233 14.51 9.48 6.53
C PHE A 233 13.16 8.81 6.17
N PRO A 234 12.16 9.61 5.76
CA PRO A 234 10.84 9.08 5.44
C PRO A 234 10.89 8.18 4.20
N GLU A 235 10.12 7.08 4.19
CA GLU A 235 10.01 6.16 3.05
C GLU A 235 8.54 5.94 2.67
N TRP A 236 8.21 6.03 1.38
CA TRP A 236 6.84 5.89 0.86
C TRP A 236 6.14 4.61 1.32
N ARG A 237 6.87 3.49 1.35
CA ARG A 237 6.33 2.18 1.79
C ARG A 237 5.94 2.13 3.27
N LEU A 238 6.51 3.00 4.10
CA LEU A 238 6.24 3.07 5.55
C LEU A 238 5.02 3.95 5.88
N ALA A 239 4.53 4.75 4.93
CA ALA A 239 3.25 5.42 5.08
C ALA A 239 2.14 4.39 5.32
N GLN A 240 1.12 4.81 6.05
CA GLN A 240 -0.01 3.98 6.45
C GLN A 240 -1.32 4.55 5.85
N PRO A 241 -2.40 3.76 5.72
CA PRO A 241 -2.57 2.41 6.26
C PRO A 241 -1.72 1.29 5.62
N PHE A 242 -1.56 0.18 6.34
CA PHE A 242 -1.14 -1.10 5.79
C PHE A 242 -2.35 -1.86 5.24
N ARG A 243 -2.10 -3.06 4.68
CA ARG A 243 -3.07 -3.87 3.92
C ARG A 243 -4.37 -4.21 4.65
N TYR A 244 -4.32 -4.26 5.99
CA TYR A 244 -5.46 -4.56 6.87
C TYR A 244 -5.45 -3.75 8.17
N LEU A 245 -4.50 -2.84 8.35
CA LEU A 245 -4.21 -2.23 9.65
C LEU A 245 -3.74 -0.79 9.48
N ALA A 246 -4.33 0.10 10.26
CA ALA A 246 -3.70 1.36 10.65
C ALA A 246 -3.36 1.25 12.14
N HIS A 247 -2.17 1.69 12.54
CA HIS A 247 -1.65 1.54 13.89
C HIS A 247 -1.19 2.88 14.42
N ASN A 248 -1.84 3.31 15.50
CA ASN A 248 -1.41 4.45 16.29
C ASN A 248 -0.81 3.98 17.61
N GLY A 249 0.51 4.16 17.75
CA GLY A 249 1.29 3.77 18.92
C GLY A 249 2.56 3.04 18.52
N GLU A 250 3.16 2.36 19.49
CA GLU A 250 4.42 1.62 19.31
C GLU A 250 4.28 0.20 19.87
N ILE A 251 4.86 -0.78 19.16
CA ILE A 251 4.92 -2.17 19.63
C ILE A 251 6.26 -2.37 20.36
N ASN A 252 6.30 -2.03 21.65
CA ASN A 252 7.53 -2.05 22.45
C ASN A 252 8.17 -3.45 22.61
N THR A 253 7.41 -4.51 22.30
CA THR A 253 7.86 -5.91 22.33
C THR A 253 8.17 -6.49 20.95
N ILE A 254 8.34 -5.65 19.91
CA ILE A 254 8.45 -6.08 18.51
C ILE A 254 9.56 -7.11 18.26
N HIS A 255 10.69 -7.01 18.96
CA HIS A 255 11.79 -7.98 18.83
C HIS A 255 11.38 -9.37 19.32
N ALA A 256 10.74 -9.46 20.49
CA ALA A 256 10.25 -10.72 21.02
C ALA A 256 9.15 -11.31 20.12
N ASN A 257 8.22 -10.48 19.64
CA ASN A 257 7.16 -10.92 18.73
C ASN A 257 7.72 -11.50 17.43
N ARG A 258 8.72 -10.83 16.83
CA ARG A 258 9.41 -11.33 15.63
C ARG A 258 10.13 -12.65 15.87
N ASN A 259 10.84 -12.78 17.00
CA ASN A 259 11.54 -14.02 17.35
C ASN A 259 10.56 -15.18 17.54
N TRP A 260 9.45 -14.96 18.25
CA TRP A 260 8.41 -15.98 18.44
C TRP A 260 7.73 -16.37 17.14
N ALA A 261 7.41 -15.41 16.28
CA ALA A 261 6.80 -15.69 14.98
C ALA A 261 7.76 -16.46 14.05
N ARG A 262 9.07 -16.16 14.07
CA ARG A 262 10.08 -16.95 13.32
C ARG A 262 10.22 -18.36 13.86
N ALA A 263 10.30 -18.53 15.18
CA ALA A 263 10.41 -19.84 15.81
C ALA A 263 9.20 -20.74 15.49
N ARG A 264 7.99 -20.15 15.39
CA ARG A 264 6.75 -20.86 15.06
C ARG A 264 6.45 -20.93 13.57
N ALA A 265 7.21 -20.27 12.71
CA ALA A 265 6.87 -20.13 11.28
C ALA A 265 6.69 -21.51 10.60
N TYR A 266 7.52 -22.48 10.97
CA TYR A 266 7.50 -23.84 10.42
C TYR A 266 6.38 -24.73 10.99
N THR A 267 5.71 -24.33 12.08
CA THR A 267 4.55 -25.06 12.62
C THR A 267 3.22 -24.53 12.08
N LEU A 268 3.24 -23.41 11.34
CA LEU A 268 2.04 -22.83 10.74
C LEU A 268 1.77 -23.47 9.39
N GLU A 269 0.60 -24.07 9.25
CA GLU A 269 0.10 -24.71 8.04
C GLU A 269 -1.38 -24.36 7.84
N THR A 270 -1.83 -24.35 6.58
CA THR A 270 -3.23 -24.13 6.23
C THR A 270 -3.53 -24.78 4.89
N PRO A 271 -4.70 -25.41 4.70
CA PRO A 271 -5.08 -25.97 3.40
C PRO A 271 -5.22 -24.92 2.29
N LEU A 272 -5.33 -23.64 2.65
CA LEU A 272 -5.47 -22.54 1.70
C LEU A 272 -4.14 -22.14 1.03
N ILE A 273 -3.01 -22.43 1.68
CA ILE A 273 -1.66 -22.13 1.17
C ILE A 273 -0.88 -23.45 1.18
N PRO A 274 -0.95 -24.23 0.07
CA PRO A 274 -0.37 -25.58 0.04
C PRO A 274 1.13 -25.59 0.29
N ASN A 275 1.85 -24.56 -0.19
CA ASN A 275 3.27 -24.40 0.03
C ASN A 275 3.56 -23.16 0.89
N MET A 276 3.70 -23.36 2.19
CA MET A 276 3.97 -22.26 3.12
C MET A 276 5.34 -21.61 2.91
N GLU A 277 6.30 -22.26 2.25
CA GLU A 277 7.59 -21.65 1.91
C GLU A 277 7.45 -20.49 0.93
N ASP A 278 6.38 -20.45 0.13
CA ASP A 278 6.12 -19.35 -0.81
C ASP A 278 5.87 -18.03 -0.07
N VAL A 279 5.29 -18.10 1.14
CA VAL A 279 4.89 -16.93 1.92
C VAL A 279 5.82 -16.64 3.10
N ARG A 280 6.62 -17.61 3.53
CA ARG A 280 7.67 -17.45 4.55
C ARG A 280 8.86 -16.63 4.01
N PRO A 281 9.55 -15.86 4.87
CA PRO A 281 9.23 -15.57 6.28
C PRO A 281 8.00 -14.67 6.42
N LEU A 282 7.21 -14.81 7.49
CA LEU A 282 6.03 -13.97 7.69
C LEU A 282 6.36 -12.60 8.32
N VAL A 283 7.52 -12.47 9.00
CA VAL A 283 7.98 -11.30 9.76
C VAL A 283 9.49 -11.06 9.70
#